data_AF-A0A0T0MA62-F1
#
_entry.id   AF-A0A0T0MA62-F1
#
_cell.length_a   1.000
_cell.length_b   1.000
_cell.length_c   1.000
_cell.angle_alpha   90.00
_cell.angle_beta   90.00
_cell.angle_gamma   90.00
#
_symmetry.space_group_name_H-M   'P 1'
#
loop_
_entity.id
_entity.type
_entity.pdbx_description
1 polymer ?
#
loop_
_entity_poly.entity_id
_entity_poly.type
_entity_poly.pdbx_seq_one_letter_code
_entity_poly.pdbx_strand_id
1 'polypeptide(L)'
;MDEGKNLPGWYEFHNSRTGNGALLILPDLRGQLERQYRDLARAEKIKNSPPAPPYTPPPDADKPYLNYYDKTVHLELARQIENKEMFNMIREYVEATEHKGSWEYERAQESFTYLSDIKDELIPIEAHQDFRMALISAENKYRAKKIAEHLPIALELYHTNKKLQEIGISTYQEESDSSFDIHIRQMYADDILLGRKLSGEPEDFNF
;
A
#
# COMPACT_ATOMS: atom_id res chain seq x y z
N MET A 1 -23.20 17.69 1.77
CA MET A 1 -22.43 17.87 3.01
C MET A 1 -21.74 16.55 3.23
N ASP A 2 -20.44 16.48 2.97
CA ASP A 2 -19.70 15.22 3.06
C ASP A 2 -19.16 15.08 4.49
N GLU A 3 -19.42 13.94 5.10
CA GLU A 3 -19.11 13.65 6.50
C GLU A 3 -17.59 13.67 6.73
N GLY A 4 -17.19 14.32 7.82
CA GLY A 4 -15.79 14.56 8.20
C GLY A 4 -14.93 13.30 8.17
N LYS A 5 -14.13 13.16 7.12
CA LYS A 5 -12.91 12.36 7.17
C LYS A 5 -11.99 13.03 8.18
N ASN A 6 -11.93 12.49 9.40
CA ASN A 6 -10.90 12.84 10.37
C ASN A 6 -9.54 12.55 9.72
N LEU A 7 -8.88 13.61 9.26
CA LEU A 7 -7.56 13.50 8.69
C LEU A 7 -6.58 13.19 9.82
N PRO A 8 -5.54 12.37 9.59
CA PRO A 8 -4.51 12.15 10.60
C PRO A 8 -3.90 13.49 11.05
N GLY A 9 -3.60 13.64 12.35
CA GLY A 9 -3.15 14.93 12.91
C GLY A 9 -1.88 15.51 12.25
N TRP A 10 -0.99 14.67 11.72
CA TRP A 10 0.17 15.14 10.96
C TRP A 10 -0.22 15.82 9.64
N TYR A 11 -1.31 15.37 9.02
CA TYR A 11 -1.82 15.88 7.75
C TYR A 11 -2.50 17.24 7.94
N GLU A 12 -3.28 17.39 9.01
CA GLU A 12 -3.85 18.68 9.42
C GLU A 12 -2.76 19.70 9.79
N PHE A 13 -1.74 19.26 10.52
CA PHE A 13 -0.60 20.09 10.89
C PHE A 13 0.16 20.61 9.65
N HIS A 14 0.43 19.75 8.68
CA HIS A 14 1.06 20.17 7.42
C HIS A 14 0.20 21.18 6.64
N ASN A 15 -1.09 20.87 6.44
CA ASN A 15 -1.98 21.69 5.61
C ASN A 15 -2.30 23.06 6.24
N SER A 16 -2.38 23.14 7.57
CA SER A 16 -2.53 24.41 8.28
C SER A 16 -1.30 25.32 8.17
N ARG A 17 -0.10 24.73 8.10
CA ARG A 17 1.18 25.48 7.97
C ARG A 17 1.50 25.90 6.54
N THR A 18 1.05 25.13 5.55
CA THR A 18 1.32 25.38 4.13
C THR A 18 0.20 26.13 3.41
N GLY A 19 -0.96 26.30 4.07
CA GLY A 19 -2.15 26.91 3.46
C GLY A 19 -2.92 25.98 2.51
N ASN A 20 -2.49 24.72 2.39
CA ASN A 20 -3.07 23.74 1.47
C ASN A 20 -4.43 23.19 1.91
N GLY A 21 -4.94 23.59 3.09
CA GLY A 21 -6.28 23.20 3.55
C GLY A 21 -7.39 23.59 2.58
N ALA A 22 -7.22 24.69 1.83
CA ALA A 22 -8.19 25.13 0.82
C ALA A 22 -8.29 24.16 -0.38
N LEU A 23 -7.27 23.34 -0.64
CA LEU A 23 -7.32 22.34 -1.72
C LEU A 23 -8.32 21.21 -1.42
N LEU A 24 -8.60 20.96 -0.14
CA LEU A 24 -9.50 19.90 0.30
C LEU A 24 -10.99 20.25 0.13
N ILE A 25 -11.30 21.53 -0.06
CA ILE A 25 -12.67 22.01 -0.28
C ILE A 25 -12.99 22.24 -1.76
N LEU A 26 -12.00 22.05 -2.66
CA LEU A 26 -12.22 22.21 -4.09
C LEU A 26 -13.12 21.09 -4.61
N PRO A 27 -14.10 21.40 -5.48
CA PRO A 27 -14.98 20.39 -6.04
C PRO A 27 -14.21 19.44 -6.97
N ASP A 28 -14.49 18.15 -6.87
CA ASP A 28 -14.00 17.12 -7.80
C ASP A 28 -14.74 17.21 -9.15
N LEU A 29 -14.40 18.20 -9.97
CA LEU A 29 -15.02 18.40 -11.29
C LEU A 29 -14.57 17.32 -12.28
N ARG A 30 -13.27 17.00 -12.27
CA ARG A 30 -12.67 16.09 -13.24
C ARG A 30 -12.92 14.62 -12.93
N GLY A 31 -12.82 14.22 -11.66
CA GLY A 31 -13.00 12.82 -11.26
C GLY A 31 -14.43 12.33 -11.50
N GLN A 32 -15.44 13.21 -11.47
CA GLN A 32 -16.81 12.85 -11.86
C GLN A 32 -16.91 12.48 -13.34
N LEU A 33 -16.30 13.27 -14.23
CA LEU A 33 -16.28 13.00 -15.66
C LEU A 33 -15.47 11.73 -15.98
N GLU A 34 -14.30 11.55 -15.34
CA GLU A 34 -13.50 10.35 -15.51
C GLU A 34 -14.26 9.07 -15.12
N ARG A 35 -15.04 9.11 -14.03
CA ARG A 35 -15.90 7.98 -13.64
C ARG A 35 -16.95 7.68 -14.71
N GLN A 36 -17.63 8.70 -15.24
CA GLN A 36 -18.63 8.54 -16.29
C GLN A 36 -18.04 7.90 -17.55
N TYR A 37 -16.90 8.40 -18.03
CA TYR A 37 -16.24 7.84 -19.22
C TYR A 37 -15.80 6.39 -19.00
N ARG A 38 -15.24 6.09 -17.82
CA ARG A 38 -14.82 4.72 -17.49
C ARG A 38 -15.99 3.75 -17.39
N ASP A 39 -17.14 4.19 -16.90
CA ASP A 39 -18.34 3.35 -16.84
C ASP A 39 -18.88 3.04 -18.25
N LEU A 40 -18.84 4.00 -19.18
CA LEU A 40 -19.17 3.78 -20.59
C LEU A 40 -18.20 2.80 -21.25
N ALA A 41 -16.90 2.99 -21.07
CA ALA A 41 -15.88 2.09 -21.59
C ALA A 41 -16.03 0.67 -21.05
N ARG A 42 -16.34 0.51 -19.75
CA ARG A 42 -16.61 -0.80 -19.13
C ARG A 42 -17.84 -1.46 -19.77
N ALA A 43 -18.93 -0.72 -19.96
CA ALA A 43 -20.14 -1.25 -20.58
C ALA A 43 -19.89 -1.72 -22.02
N GLU A 44 -19.14 -0.95 -22.81
CA GLU A 44 -18.78 -1.31 -24.18
C GLU A 44 -17.84 -2.53 -24.24
N LYS A 45 -16.83 -2.58 -23.34
CA LYS A 45 -15.95 -3.75 -23.21
C LYS A 45 -16.74 -5.01 -22.85
N ILE A 46 -17.68 -4.93 -21.91
CA ILE A 46 -18.54 -6.08 -21.55
C ILE A 46 -19.36 -6.53 -22.75
N LYS A 47 -19.97 -5.60 -23.49
CA LYS A 47 -20.77 -5.90 -24.68
C LYS A 47 -19.97 -6.59 -25.79
N ASN A 48 -18.72 -6.18 -25.99
CA ASN A 48 -17.86 -6.70 -27.04
C ASN A 48 -16.96 -7.87 -26.58
N SER A 49 -16.97 -8.22 -25.30
CA SER A 49 -16.23 -9.37 -24.79
C SER A 49 -16.92 -10.67 -25.19
N PRO A 50 -16.16 -11.70 -25.59
CA PRO A 50 -16.74 -13.02 -25.77
C PRO A 50 -17.37 -13.48 -24.44
N PRO A 51 -18.48 -14.25 -24.48
CA PRO A 51 -19.03 -14.84 -23.28
C PRO A 51 -17.93 -15.61 -22.55
N ALA A 52 -17.85 -15.43 -21.24
CA ALA A 52 -16.89 -16.16 -20.43
C ALA A 52 -17.03 -17.66 -20.75
N PRO A 53 -15.91 -18.39 -20.93
CA PRO A 53 -15.99 -19.83 -21.13
C PRO A 53 -16.80 -20.44 -19.98
N PRO A 54 -17.62 -21.46 -20.25
CA PRO A 54 -18.38 -22.12 -19.20
C PRO A 54 -17.41 -22.53 -18.09
N TYR A 55 -17.72 -22.12 -16.86
CA TYR A 55 -16.89 -22.45 -15.72
C TYR A 55 -16.77 -23.97 -15.62
N THR A 56 -15.55 -24.47 -15.81
CA THR A 56 -15.19 -25.84 -15.49
C THR A 56 -14.57 -25.80 -14.10
N PRO A 57 -15.27 -26.28 -13.06
CA PRO A 57 -14.67 -26.38 -11.74
C PRO A 57 -13.37 -27.20 -11.86
N PRO A 58 -12.26 -26.75 -11.25
CA PRO A 58 -11.08 -27.59 -11.17
C PRO A 58 -11.43 -28.90 -10.45
N PRO A 59 -10.65 -29.99 -10.64
CA PRO A 59 -10.92 -31.30 -10.05
C PRO A 59 -11.10 -31.31 -8.52
N ASP A 60 -10.70 -30.24 -7.85
CA ASP A 60 -10.77 -30.04 -6.41
C ASP A 60 -11.71 -28.90 -5.98
N ALA A 61 -12.63 -28.48 -6.84
CA ALA A 61 -13.65 -27.48 -6.50
C ALA A 61 -14.53 -27.89 -5.31
N ASP A 62 -14.67 -29.19 -5.05
CA ASP A 62 -15.43 -29.74 -3.92
C ASP A 62 -14.62 -29.74 -2.60
N LYS A 63 -13.32 -29.41 -2.63
CA LYS A 63 -12.54 -29.30 -1.40
C LYS A 63 -12.96 -28.04 -0.65
N PRO A 64 -13.13 -28.12 0.69
CA PRO A 64 -13.39 -26.94 1.49
C PRO A 64 -12.25 -25.93 1.33
N TYR A 65 -12.60 -24.66 1.15
CA TYR A 65 -11.63 -23.58 1.13
C TYR A 65 -11.01 -23.45 2.52
N LEU A 66 -9.72 -23.80 2.63
CA LEU A 66 -8.97 -23.58 3.86
C LEU A 66 -8.43 -22.15 3.86
N ASN A 67 -9.13 -21.25 4.54
CA ASN A 67 -8.60 -19.92 4.80
C ASN A 67 -7.48 -20.04 5.83
N TYR A 68 -6.24 -19.75 5.43
CA TYR A 68 -5.09 -19.82 6.34
C TYR A 68 -5.15 -18.79 7.48
N TYR A 69 -5.99 -17.76 7.38
CA TYR A 69 -6.25 -16.82 8.48
C TYR A 69 -7.39 -17.27 9.43
N ASP A 70 -8.16 -18.29 9.07
CA ASP A 70 -9.30 -18.75 9.88
C ASP A 70 -8.84 -19.73 10.97
N LYS A 71 -8.58 -19.17 12.15
CA LYS A 71 -8.14 -19.91 13.33
C LYS A 71 -9.14 -20.97 13.78
N THR A 72 -10.44 -20.73 13.58
CA THR A 72 -11.49 -21.67 13.97
C THR A 72 -11.39 -22.95 13.14
N VAL A 73 -11.24 -22.80 11.82
CA VAL A 73 -11.07 -23.95 10.91
C VAL A 73 -9.79 -24.72 11.22
N HIS A 74 -8.68 -24.03 11.55
CA HIS A 74 -7.43 -24.69 11.94
C HIS A 74 -7.54 -25.48 13.25
N LEU A 75 -8.21 -24.92 14.26
CA LEU A 75 -8.43 -25.60 15.53
C LEU A 75 -9.36 -26.81 15.36
N GLU A 76 -10.40 -26.69 14.54
CA GLU A 76 -11.29 -27.82 14.23
C GLU A 76 -10.55 -28.94 13.49
N LEU A 77 -9.72 -28.59 12.51
CA LEU A 77 -8.89 -29.55 11.78
C LEU A 77 -7.88 -30.23 12.73
N ALA A 78 -7.16 -29.45 13.53
CA ALA A 78 -6.22 -29.96 14.53
C ALA A 78 -6.92 -30.93 15.50
N ARG A 79 -8.15 -30.64 15.92
CA ARG A 79 -8.93 -31.53 16.78
C ARG A 79 -9.24 -32.89 16.14
N GLN A 80 -9.35 -32.95 14.81
CA GLN A 80 -9.67 -34.17 14.08
C GLN A 80 -8.44 -35.00 13.73
N ILE A 81 -7.31 -34.36 13.41
CA ILE A 81 -6.11 -35.04 12.90
C ILE A 81 -5.05 -35.28 13.99
N GLU A 82 -4.97 -34.39 14.98
CA GLU A 82 -3.91 -34.44 16.00
C GLU A 82 -4.33 -35.25 17.23
N ASN A 83 -3.32 -35.71 17.97
CA ASN A 83 -3.55 -36.28 19.29
C ASN A 83 -3.88 -35.19 20.33
N LYS A 84 -4.39 -35.61 21.50
CA LYS A 84 -4.85 -34.69 22.56
C LYS A 84 -3.76 -33.72 23.04
N GLU A 85 -2.52 -34.18 23.15
CA GLU A 85 -1.40 -33.36 23.62
C GLU A 85 -1.06 -32.27 22.60
N MET A 86 -0.91 -32.65 21.34
CA MET A 86 -0.63 -31.75 20.23
C MET A 86 -1.76 -30.74 20.02
N PHE A 87 -3.03 -31.18 20.07
CA PHE A 87 -4.18 -30.29 20.00
C PHE A 87 -4.17 -29.24 21.11
N ASN A 88 -3.86 -29.63 22.35
CA ASN A 88 -3.77 -28.68 23.47
C ASN A 88 -2.64 -27.65 23.25
N MET A 89 -1.48 -28.08 22.75
CA MET A 89 -0.37 -27.17 22.45
C MET A 89 -0.73 -26.17 21.35
N ILE A 90 -1.39 -26.64 20.28
CA ILE A 90 -1.85 -25.77 19.18
C ILE A 90 -2.90 -24.78 19.69
N ARG A 91 -3.88 -25.24 20.47
CA ARG A 91 -4.89 -24.38 21.07
C ARG A 91 -4.26 -23.30 21.96
N GLU A 92 -3.35 -23.68 22.85
CA GLU A 92 -2.64 -22.75 23.73
C GLU A 92 -1.83 -21.72 22.93
N TYR A 93 -1.14 -22.15 21.86
CA TYR A 93 -0.43 -21.24 20.96
C TYR A 93 -1.37 -20.24 20.28
N VAL A 94 -2.49 -20.72 19.74
CA VAL A 94 -3.49 -19.87 19.08
C VAL A 94 -4.07 -18.88 20.07
N GLU A 95 -4.52 -19.31 21.25
CA GLU A 95 -5.06 -18.45 22.32
C GLU A 95 -4.01 -17.42 22.81
N ALA A 96 -2.75 -17.84 22.98
CA ALA A 96 -1.67 -16.95 23.40
C ALA A 96 -1.34 -15.86 22.36
N THR A 97 -1.58 -16.16 21.08
CA THR A 97 -1.34 -15.25 19.95
C THR A 97 -2.62 -14.58 19.46
N GLU A 98 -3.80 -14.89 20.02
CA GLU A 98 -5.10 -14.43 19.52
C GLU A 98 -5.32 -12.93 19.71
N HIS A 99 -4.75 -12.36 20.77
CA HIS A 99 -5.05 -10.98 21.17
C HIS A 99 -3.84 -10.23 21.74
N LYS A 100 -2.72 -10.14 21.01
CA LYS A 100 -1.57 -9.31 21.45
C LYS A 100 -0.83 -8.50 20.39
N GLY A 101 -1.22 -8.55 19.12
CA GLY A 101 -0.71 -7.61 18.12
C GLY A 101 -1.54 -6.33 18.13
N SER A 102 -1.36 -5.44 19.11
CA SER A 102 -1.73 -4.04 18.83
C SER A 102 -0.76 -3.52 17.78
N TRP A 103 -1.19 -2.57 16.95
CA TRP A 103 -0.30 -1.96 15.95
C TRP A 103 1.01 -1.50 16.59
N GLU A 104 0.94 -0.95 17.81
CA GLU A 104 2.10 -0.51 18.58
C GLU A 104 3.03 -1.66 18.99
N TYR A 105 2.50 -2.85 19.27
CA TYR A 105 3.32 -4.02 19.62
C TYR A 105 4.06 -4.56 18.40
N GLU A 106 3.35 -4.77 17.29
CA GLU A 106 3.96 -5.24 16.04
C GLU A 106 5.01 -4.23 15.55
N ARG A 107 4.64 -2.94 15.52
CA ARG A 107 5.55 -1.88 15.11
C ARG A 107 6.76 -1.78 16.03
N ALA A 108 6.60 -1.92 17.35
CA ALA A 108 7.75 -1.89 18.26
C ALA A 108 8.67 -3.10 18.09
N GLN A 109 8.15 -4.28 17.76
CA GLN A 109 8.95 -5.47 17.48
C GLN A 109 9.78 -5.29 16.19
N GLU A 110 9.18 -4.72 15.15
CA GLU A 110 9.90 -4.32 13.94
C GLU A 110 10.98 -3.28 14.24
N SER A 111 10.64 -2.23 15.00
CA SER A 111 11.59 -1.19 15.42
C SER A 111 12.75 -1.79 16.21
N PHE A 112 12.47 -2.71 17.15
CA PHE A 112 13.50 -3.40 17.90
C PHE A 112 14.42 -4.21 17.00
N THR A 113 13.86 -4.97 16.06
CA THR A 113 14.62 -5.79 15.11
C THR A 113 15.52 -4.91 14.24
N TYR A 114 14.96 -3.88 13.62
CA TYR A 114 15.69 -2.92 12.79
C TYR A 114 16.82 -2.22 13.56
N LEU A 115 16.53 -1.72 14.77
CA LEU A 115 17.52 -1.07 15.62
C LEU A 115 18.62 -2.04 16.07
N SER A 116 18.28 -3.31 16.30
CA SER A 116 19.23 -4.34 16.72
C SER A 116 20.20 -4.75 15.61
N ASP A 117 19.81 -4.61 14.35
CA ASP A 117 20.66 -4.94 13.20
C ASP A 117 21.76 -3.90 12.95
N ILE A 118 21.60 -2.69 13.50
CA ILE A 118 22.60 -1.62 13.39
C ILE A 118 23.74 -1.90 14.36
N LYS A 119 24.92 -2.20 13.83
CA LYS A 119 26.10 -2.57 14.63
C LYS A 119 27.08 -1.43 14.86
N ASP A 120 27.10 -0.46 13.94
CA ASP A 120 28.17 0.55 13.87
C ASP A 120 27.85 1.85 14.61
N GLU A 121 26.63 1.99 15.15
CA GLU A 121 26.19 3.21 15.83
C GLU A 121 25.32 2.89 17.06
N LEU A 122 25.57 3.61 18.15
CA LEU A 122 24.71 3.55 19.34
C LEU A 122 23.50 4.46 19.15
N ILE A 123 22.30 3.88 19.22
CA ILE A 123 21.05 4.61 19.04
C ILE A 123 20.41 4.84 20.40
N PRO A 124 20.32 6.10 20.88
CA PRO A 124 19.73 6.38 22.17
C PRO A 124 18.21 6.14 22.14
N ILE A 125 17.71 5.38 23.12
CA ILE A 125 16.28 5.19 23.36
C ILE A 125 15.90 6.05 24.56
N GLU A 126 15.02 7.02 24.34
CA GLU A 126 14.54 7.91 25.40
C GLU A 126 13.57 7.21 26.34
N ALA A 127 13.57 7.60 27.61
CA ALA A 127 12.60 7.10 28.57
C ALA A 127 11.17 7.52 28.17
N HIS A 128 10.25 6.56 28.21
CA HIS A 128 8.84 6.79 27.88
C HIS A 128 7.95 5.94 28.79
N GLN A 129 6.69 6.37 29.01
CA GLN A 129 5.72 5.62 29.81
C GLN A 129 5.37 4.26 29.19
N ASP A 130 5.40 4.20 27.86
CA ASP A 130 5.27 2.98 27.06
C ASP A 130 6.57 2.73 26.28
N PHE A 131 7.26 1.63 26.59
CA PHE A 131 8.53 1.27 25.95
C PHE A 131 8.38 1.03 24.44
N ARG A 132 7.19 0.63 23.97
CA ARG A 132 6.91 0.40 22.54
C ARG A 132 7.04 1.70 21.77
N MET A 133 6.44 2.76 22.30
CA MET A 133 6.53 4.10 21.72
C MET A 133 7.96 4.67 21.79
N ALA A 134 8.74 4.32 22.83
CA ALA A 134 10.16 4.70 22.89
C ALA A 134 10.96 4.08 21.73
N LEU A 135 10.77 2.78 21.45
CA LEU A 135 11.42 2.08 20.34
C LEU A 135 11.04 2.67 18.99
N ILE A 136 9.74 2.87 18.75
CA ILE A 136 9.22 3.48 17.52
C ILE A 136 9.80 4.88 17.33
N SER A 137 9.83 5.69 18.39
CA SER A 137 10.40 7.03 18.33
C SER A 137 11.89 7.03 18.06
N ALA A 138 12.66 6.10 18.67
CA ALA A 138 14.10 6.00 18.46
C ALA A 138 14.41 5.62 17.00
N GLU A 139 13.69 4.64 16.45
CA GLU A 139 13.79 4.27 15.03
C GLU A 139 13.49 5.45 14.10
N ASN A 140 12.37 6.14 14.32
CA ASN A 140 11.97 7.27 13.48
C ASN A 140 13.01 8.40 13.52
N LYS A 141 13.54 8.72 14.70
CA LYS A 141 14.62 9.73 14.86
C LYS A 141 15.88 9.31 14.13
N TYR A 142 16.30 8.05 14.27
CA TYR A 142 17.46 7.52 13.56
C TYR A 142 17.29 7.57 12.04
N ARG A 143 16.14 7.11 11.51
CA ARG A 143 15.82 7.17 10.09
C ARG A 143 15.84 8.61 9.57
N ALA A 144 15.21 9.54 10.28
CA ALA A 144 15.20 10.94 9.91
C ALA A 144 16.62 11.52 9.85
N LYS A 145 17.47 11.20 10.84
CA LYS A 145 18.89 11.58 10.84
C LYS A 145 19.62 11.02 9.62
N LYS A 146 19.50 9.72 9.33
CA LYS A 146 20.17 9.08 8.18
C LYS A 146 19.68 9.63 6.85
N ILE A 147 18.37 9.88 6.71
CA ILE A 147 17.82 10.53 5.52
C ILE A 147 18.46 11.92 5.36
N ALA A 148 18.50 12.73 6.41
CA ALA A 148 19.11 14.06 6.35
C ALA A 148 20.62 14.01 6.01
N GLU A 149 21.36 13.04 6.55
CA GLU A 149 22.79 12.82 6.25
C GLU A 149 23.03 12.45 4.78
N HIS A 150 22.17 11.61 4.19
CA HIS A 150 22.33 11.11 2.82
C HIS A 150 21.63 11.95 1.75
N LEU A 151 20.70 12.81 2.10
CA LEU A 151 19.91 13.61 1.16
C LEU A 151 20.77 14.48 0.23
N PRO A 152 21.85 15.17 0.68
CA PRO A 152 22.69 15.94 -0.22
C PRO A 152 23.39 15.08 -1.28
N ILE A 153 23.88 13.91 -0.89
CA ILE A 153 24.55 12.96 -1.80
C ILE A 153 23.55 12.41 -2.82
N ALA A 154 22.34 12.06 -2.37
CA ALA A 154 21.28 11.59 -3.27
C ALA A 154 20.89 12.67 -4.30
N LEU A 155 20.82 13.94 -3.87
CA LEU A 155 20.53 15.07 -4.75
C LEU A 155 21.66 15.32 -5.76
N GLU A 156 22.92 15.25 -5.32
CA GLU A 156 24.08 15.38 -6.21
C GLU A 156 24.13 14.25 -7.24
N LEU A 157 23.87 13.00 -6.82
CA LEU A 157 23.79 11.85 -7.69
C LEU A 157 22.68 12.02 -8.73
N TYR A 158 21.49 12.48 -8.31
CA TYR A 158 20.38 12.80 -9.20
C TYR A 158 20.77 13.83 -10.26
N HIS A 159 21.36 14.96 -9.85
CA HIS A 159 21.82 16.00 -10.78
C HIS A 159 22.89 15.49 -11.74
N THR A 160 23.80 14.64 -11.25
CA THR A 160 24.85 14.04 -12.08
C THR A 160 24.24 13.10 -13.12
N ASN A 161 23.33 12.22 -12.72
CA ASN A 161 22.64 11.31 -13.63
C ASN A 161 21.84 12.06 -14.70
N LYS A 162 21.15 13.13 -14.31
CA LYS A 162 20.43 13.99 -15.25
C LYS A 162 21.36 14.63 -16.29
N LYS A 163 22.51 15.16 -15.88
CA LYS A 163 23.51 15.71 -16.80
C LYS A 163 24.07 14.64 -17.74
N LEU A 164 24.36 13.45 -17.22
CA LEU A 164 24.85 12.32 -18.03
C LEU A 164 23.79 11.87 -19.06
N GLN A 165 22.51 11.96 -18.72
CA GLN A 165 21.40 11.66 -19.61
C GLN A 165 21.29 12.70 -20.73
N GLU A 166 21.42 13.99 -20.42
CA GLU A 166 21.40 15.09 -21.39
C GLU A 166 22.52 14.96 -22.44
N ILE A 167 23.68 14.42 -22.07
CA ILE A 167 24.81 14.18 -22.99
C ILE A 167 24.80 12.77 -23.62
N GLY A 168 23.78 11.96 -23.34
CA GLY A 168 23.59 10.64 -23.94
C GLY A 168 24.52 9.53 -23.45
N ILE A 169 25.14 9.70 -22.27
CA ILE A 169 26.13 8.75 -21.71
C ILE A 169 25.55 7.97 -20.51
N SER A 170 24.40 8.37 -19.99
CA SER A 170 23.79 7.70 -18.83
C SER A 170 23.17 6.34 -19.17
N THR A 171 23.48 5.33 -18.36
CA THR A 171 22.74 4.06 -18.27
C THR A 171 21.71 4.07 -17.14
N TYR A 172 21.61 5.18 -16.38
CA TYR A 172 20.61 5.35 -15.34
C TYR A 172 19.24 5.39 -15.99
N GLN A 173 18.47 4.33 -15.76
CA GLN A 173 17.03 4.34 -15.92
C GLN A 173 16.47 4.61 -14.53
N GLU A 174 15.64 5.64 -14.38
CA GLU A 174 14.74 5.68 -13.22
C GLU A 174 14.03 4.33 -13.18
N GLU A 175 13.99 3.67 -12.02
CA GLU A 175 13.11 2.51 -11.85
C GLU A 175 11.74 3.00 -12.27
N SER A 176 11.30 2.55 -13.44
CA SER A 176 9.98 2.91 -13.91
C SER A 176 9.03 2.44 -12.83
N ASP A 177 7.96 3.21 -12.60
CA ASP A 177 6.79 2.71 -11.86
C ASP A 177 6.61 1.22 -12.20
N SER A 178 6.34 0.38 -11.19
CA SER A 178 6.31 -1.06 -11.39
C SER A 178 5.51 -1.37 -12.66
N SER A 179 5.89 -2.38 -13.44
CA SER A 179 5.19 -2.69 -14.70
C SER A 179 3.66 -2.79 -14.51
N PHE A 180 3.25 -3.19 -13.30
CA PHE A 180 1.89 -3.13 -12.80
C PHE A 180 1.30 -1.70 -12.76
N ASP A 181 1.96 -0.74 -12.13
CA ASP A 181 1.50 0.66 -12.03
C ASP A 181 1.38 1.33 -13.41
N ILE A 182 2.33 1.09 -14.32
CA ILE A 182 2.26 1.58 -15.70
C ILE A 182 1.04 0.99 -16.41
N HIS A 183 0.81 -0.32 -16.25
CA HIS A 183 -0.33 -0.99 -16.86
C HIS A 183 -1.67 -0.44 -16.34
N ILE A 184 -1.80 -0.24 -15.03
CA ILE A 184 -3.01 0.31 -14.43
C ILE A 184 -3.27 1.74 -14.91
N ARG A 185 -2.24 2.58 -14.99
CA ARG A 185 -2.37 3.94 -15.52
C ARG A 185 -2.81 3.93 -16.98
N GLN A 186 -2.19 3.08 -17.81
CA GLN A 186 -2.56 2.97 -19.22
C GLN A 186 -4.00 2.47 -19.38
N MET A 187 -4.41 1.47 -18.60
CA MET A 187 -5.78 0.95 -18.62
C MET A 187 -6.80 2.05 -18.32
N TYR A 188 -6.54 2.89 -17.32
CA TYR A 188 -7.43 4.01 -17.00
C TYR A 188 -7.45 5.10 -18.07
N ALA A 189 -6.29 5.43 -18.62
CA ALA A 189 -6.18 6.35 -19.75
C ALA A 189 -7.02 5.86 -20.94
N ASP A 190 -6.88 4.59 -21.31
CA ASP A 190 -7.61 3.98 -22.42
C ASP A 190 -9.12 3.95 -22.18
N ASP A 191 -9.57 3.65 -20.95
CA ASP A 191 -10.98 3.69 -20.58
C ASP A 191 -11.56 5.11 -20.69
N ILE A 192 -10.81 6.13 -20.25
CA ILE A 192 -11.26 7.52 -20.34
C ILE A 192 -11.40 7.94 -21.80
N LEU A 193 -10.38 7.68 -22.63
CA LEU A 193 -10.40 8.05 -24.05
C LEU A 193 -11.51 7.32 -24.81
N LEU A 194 -11.71 6.03 -24.53
CA LEU A 194 -12.82 5.25 -25.10
C LEU A 194 -14.18 5.81 -24.65
N GLY A 195 -14.35 6.13 -23.38
CA GLY A 195 -15.59 6.72 -22.87
C GLY A 195 -15.91 8.07 -23.51
N ARG A 196 -14.91 8.89 -23.78
CA ARG A 196 -15.05 10.16 -24.51
C ARG A 196 -15.49 9.94 -25.95
N LYS A 197 -14.84 9.01 -26.66
CA LYS A 197 -15.24 8.58 -28.00
C LYS A 197 -16.72 8.14 -28.04
N LEU A 198 -17.13 7.31 -27.08
CA LEU A 198 -18.51 6.83 -26.95
C LEU A 198 -19.50 7.94 -26.63
N SER A 199 -19.04 9.02 -25.98
CA SER A 199 -19.82 10.23 -25.69
C SER A 199 -19.85 11.21 -26.87
N GLY A 200 -19.15 10.93 -27.97
CA GLY A 200 -19.03 11.82 -29.13
C GLY A 200 -18.04 12.96 -28.95
N GLU A 201 -17.18 12.89 -27.93
CA GLU A 201 -16.16 13.88 -27.62
C GLU A 201 -14.79 13.50 -28.23
N PRO A 202 -13.86 14.46 -28.38
CA PRO A 202 -12.50 14.16 -28.84
C PRO A 202 -11.78 13.15 -27.94
N GLU A 203 -11.03 12.23 -28.54
CA GLU A 203 -10.18 11.25 -27.85
C GLU A 203 -8.91 11.91 -27.29
N ASP A 204 -9.09 12.86 -26.37
CA ASP A 204 -8.04 13.58 -25.65
C ASP A 204 -8.35 13.75 -24.16
N PHE A 205 -7.46 14.41 -23.41
CA PHE A 205 -7.63 14.66 -21.97
C PHE A 205 -8.14 16.09 -21.66
N ASN A 206 -8.66 16.79 -22.68
CA ASN A 206 -9.12 18.18 -22.57
C ASN A 206 -10.62 18.22 -22.21
N PHE A 207 -10.90 18.00 -20.92
CA PHE A 207 -12.24 18.04 -20.33
C PHE A 207 -12.21 18.41 -18.85
#